data_AF-A0A6N8L3F9-F1
#
_entry.id   AF-A0A6N8L3F9-F1
#
_cell.length_a   1.000
_cell.length_b   1.000
_cell.length_c   1.000
_cell.angle_alpha   90.00
_cell.angle_beta   90.00
_cell.angle_gamma   90.00
#
_symmetry.space_group_name_H-M   'P 1'
#
loop_
_entity.id
_entity.type
_entity.pdbx_description
1 polymer ?
#
loop_
_entity_poly.entity_id
_entity_poly.type
_entity_poly.pdbx_seq_one_letter_code
_entity_poly.pdbx_strand_id
1 'polypeptide(L)' 'MNYYLNKLRTYHEVHKMYREGNSIRKISEQLGLNWSTIKKLLSKDDRSYQ' A
#
# COMPACT_ATOMS: atom_id res chain seq x y z
N MET A 1 16.03 -8.67 -4.59
CA MET A 1 14.88 -7.73 -4.72
C MET A 1 15.17 -6.52 -3.84
N ASN A 2 15.28 -5.32 -4.42
CA ASN A 2 15.77 -4.14 -3.70
C ASN A 2 14.61 -3.52 -2.87
N TYR A 3 14.78 -3.44 -1.55
CA TYR A 3 13.73 -3.10 -0.58
C TYR A 3 13.05 -1.74 -0.88
N TYR A 4 13.82 -0.78 -1.41
CA TYR A 4 13.35 0.58 -1.67
C TYR A 4 12.56 0.72 -2.97
N LEU A 5 12.97 0.03 -4.05
CA LEU A 5 12.19 -0.05 -5.30
C LEU A 5 10.81 -0.68 -5.09
N ASN A 6 10.66 -1.49 -4.03
CA ASN A 6 9.40 -2.11 -3.66
C ASN A 6 8.45 -1.12 -2.94
N LYS A 7 8.97 -0.15 -2.19
CA LYS A 7 8.14 0.67 -1.29
C LYS A 7 7.21 1.65 -2.01
N LEU A 8 7.73 2.38 -3.00
CA LEU A 8 6.91 3.27 -3.84
C LEU A 8 5.85 2.47 -4.62
N ARG A 9 6.28 1.37 -5.26
CA ARG A 9 5.34 0.48 -5.98
C ARG A 9 4.23 -0.03 -5.08
N THR A 10 4.59 -0.52 -3.90
CA THR A 10 3.63 -0.98 -2.88
C THR A 10 2.68 0.13 -2.46
N TYR A 11 3.17 1.36 -2.23
CA TYR A 11 2.34 2.51 -1.90
C TYR A 11 1.31 2.79 -3.00
N HIS A 12 1.76 2.93 -4.25
CA HIS A 12 0.88 3.22 -5.37
C HIS A 12 -0.14 2.10 -5.60
N GLU A 13 0.26 0.84 -5.44
CA GLU A 13 -0.60 -0.31 -5.63
C GLU A 13 -1.66 -0.41 -4.53
N VAL A 14 -1.29 -0.22 -3.26
CA VAL A 14 -2.25 -0.14 -2.15
C VAL A 14 -3.29 0.96 -2.37
N HIS A 15 -2.85 2.16 -2.75
CA HIS A 15 -3.74 3.29 -3.02
C HIS A 15 -4.62 3.07 -4.25
N LYS A 16 -4.09 2.46 -5.31
CA LYS A 16 -4.86 2.07 -6.49
C LYS A 16 -5.98 1.10 -6.12
N MET A 17 -5.65 0.00 -5.45
CA MET A 17 -6.63 -1.02 -5.06
C MET A 17 -7.67 -0.46 -4.09
N TYR A 18 -7.28 0.45 -3.20
CA TYR A 18 -8.21 1.12 -2.29
C TYR A 18 -9.18 2.05 -3.04
N ARG A 19 -8.70 2.83 -4.01
CA ARG A 19 -9.55 3.67 -4.89
C ARG A 19 -10.50 2.84 -5.75
N GLU A 20 -10.12 1.63 -6.12
CA GLU A 20 -10.99 0.66 -6.81
C GLU A 20 -12.06 0.05 -5.87
N GLY A 21 -12.10 0.43 -4.60
CA GLY A 21 -13.10 -0.02 -3.63
C GLY A 21 -12.75 -1.33 -2.91
N ASN A 22 -11.53 -1.84 -3.06
CA ASN A 22 -11.11 -3.03 -2.33
C ASN A 22 -10.95 -2.71 -0.83
N SER A 23 -11.42 -3.62 0.02
CA SER A 23 -11.25 -3.50 1.48
C SER A 23 -9.79 -3.71 1.88
N ILE A 24 -9.37 -3.11 3.00
CA ILE A 24 -8.02 -3.29 3.57
C ILE A 24 -7.68 -4.78 3.74
N ARG A 25 -8.66 -5.60 4.11
CA ARG A 25 -8.50 -7.04 4.25
C ARG A 25 -8.16 -7.70 2.90
N LYS A 26 -8.92 -7.37 1.85
CA LYS A 26 -8.67 -7.92 0.51
C LYS A 26 -7.30 -7.50 -0.03
N ILE A 27 -6.92 -6.23 0.16
CA ILE A 27 -5.60 -5.71 -0.24
C ILE A 27 -4.48 -6.44 0.52
N SER A 28 -4.68 -6.70 1.81
CA SER A 28 -3.74 -7.47 2.64
C SER A 28 -3.53 -8.89 2.15
N GLU A 29 -4.63 -9.60 1.88
CA GLU A 29 -4.59 -10.97 1.39
C GLU A 29 -3.93 -11.04 0.01
N GLN A 30 -4.18 -10.07 -0.87
CA GLN A 30 -3.58 -10.03 -2.21
C GLN A 30 -2.09 -9.65 -2.23
N LEU A 31 -1.67 -8.71 -1.38
CA LEU A 31 -0.28 -8.24 -1.33
C LEU A 31 0.60 -8.97 -0.30
N GLY A 32 0.01 -9.83 0.53
CA GLY A 32 0.71 -10.51 1.63
C GLY A 32 1.21 -9.54 2.71
N LEU A 33 0.57 -8.37 2.85
CA LEU A 33 1.00 -7.32 3.78
C LEU A 33 0.10 -7.28 5.02
N ASN A 34 0.69 -6.96 6.17
CA ASN A 34 -0.07 -6.76 7.40
C ASN A 34 -1.02 -5.55 7.28
N TRP A 35 -2.21 -5.66 7.87
CA TRP A 35 -3.24 -4.60 7.90
C TRP A 35 -2.70 -3.29 8.47
N SER A 36 -1.82 -3.37 9.47
CA SER A 36 -1.16 -2.20 10.06
C SER A 36 -0.25 -1.48 9.05
N THR A 37 0.44 -2.23 8.18
CA THR A 37 1.27 -1.67 7.10
C THR A 37 0.38 -0.98 6.07
N ILE A 38 -0.71 -1.62 5.64
CA ILE A 38 -1.65 -1.02 4.69
C ILE A 38 -2.27 0.26 5.25
N LYS A 39 -2.72 0.25 6.50
CA LYS A 39 -3.25 1.47 7.16
C LYS A 39 -2.22 2.60 7.17
N LYS A 40 -0.96 2.31 7.50
CA LYS A 40 0.13 3.29 7.46
C LYS A 40 0.42 3.82 6.06
N LEU A 41 0.27 2.98 5.03
CA LEU A 41 0.44 3.39 3.64
C LEU A 41 -0.71 4.28 3.17
N LEU A 42 -1.96 3.94 3.52
CA LEU A 42 -3.13 4.75 3.19
C LEU A 42 -3.18 6.07 3.97
N SER A 43 -2.63 6.12 5.18
CA SER A 43 -2.59 7.34 6.00
C SER A 43 -1.46 8.31 5.64
N LYS A 44 -0.56 7.92 4.73
CA LYS A 44 0.56 8.78 4.30
C LYS A 44 0.11 9.64 3.13
N ASP A 45 0.42 10.93 3.21
CA ASP A 45 0.31 11.90 2.11
C ASP A 45 1.42 11.63 1.07
N ASP A 46 1.14 11.83 -0.22
CA ASP A 46 2.06 11.61 -1.35
C ASP A 46 3.43 12.29 -1.13
N ARG A 47 3.45 13.40 -0.38
CA ARG A 47 4.67 14.14 0.00
C ARG A 47 5.68 13.33 0.84
N SER A 48 5.30 12.19 1.39
CA SER A 48 6.19 11.32 2.17
C SER A 48 7.04 10.37 1.33
N TYR A 49 6.83 10.32 0.01
CA TYR A 49 7.45 9.35 -0.90
C TYR A 49 8.10 9.97 -2.15
N GLN A 50 8.18 11.29 -2.23
CA GLN A 50 8.99 12.00 -3.23
C GLN A 50 10.48 11.98 -2.87
#